data_AF-A0A0J7JWC1-F1
#
_entry.id   AF-A0A0J7JWC1-F1
#
_cell.length_a   1.000
_cell.length_b   1.000
_cell.length_c   1.000
_cell.angle_alpha   90.00
_cell.angle_beta   90.00
_cell.angle_gamma   90.00
#
_symmetry.space_group_name_H-M   'P 1'
#
loop_
_entity.id
_entity.type
_entity.pdbx_description
1 polymer ?
#
loop_
_entity_poly.entity_id
_entity_poly.type
_entity_poly.pdbx_seq_one_letter_code
_entity_poly.pdbx_strand_id
1 'polypeptide(L)'
;MNSSEIHNVLSRDPHTCRYYVGVFPSDKIPDIAKFPAAMVINTDKHHEKGSHWLALYIENPKTLDFFDSFGLPPDIYGEDISRFVKTYEEVHWNSVPVQSLTSNVCGQFCIYFIVKRCQGFCMKMIDFLFNY
;
A
#
# COMPACT_ATOMS: atom_id res chain seq x y z
N MET A 1 13.04 -4.99 -4.58
CA MET A 1 13.13 -4.32 -3.27
C MET A 1 12.57 -5.26 -2.20
N ASN A 2 13.17 -5.33 -1.02
CA ASN A 2 12.75 -6.20 0.10
C ASN A 2 12.10 -5.40 1.25
N SER A 3 11.50 -6.10 2.22
CA SER A 3 10.82 -5.48 3.36
C SER A 3 11.70 -4.51 4.14
N SER A 4 12.99 -4.84 4.32
CA SER A 4 13.92 -4.00 5.09
C SER A 4 14.24 -2.70 4.37
N GLU A 5 14.38 -2.73 3.05
CA GLU A 5 14.59 -1.54 2.22
C GLU A 5 13.37 -0.61 2.28
N ILE A 6 12.16 -1.16 2.11
CA ILE A 6 10.90 -0.40 2.19
C ILE A 6 10.74 0.22 3.59
N HIS A 7 10.97 -0.58 4.64
CA HIS A 7 10.90 -0.13 6.02
C HIS A 7 11.87 1.01 6.29
N ASN A 8 13.13 0.89 5.86
CA ASN A 8 14.15 1.90 6.10
C ASN A 8 13.81 3.24 5.44
N VAL A 9 13.18 3.23 4.26
CA VAL A 9 12.77 4.47 3.58
C VAL A 9 11.58 5.09 4.31
N LEU A 10 10.50 4.35 4.51
CA LEU A 10 9.24 4.89 5.05
C LEU A 10 9.29 5.23 6.55
N SER A 11 10.14 4.58 7.32
CA SER A 11 10.32 4.92 8.75
C SER A 11 11.12 6.21 8.96
N ARG A 12 11.93 6.61 7.96
CA ARG A 12 12.86 7.75 8.07
C ARG A 12 12.42 8.98 7.29
N ASP A 13 11.51 8.84 6.34
CA ASP A 13 10.99 9.97 5.58
C ASP A 13 10.15 10.90 6.49
N PRO A 14 10.40 12.23 6.48
CA PRO A 14 9.74 13.18 7.37
C PRO A 14 8.22 13.28 7.20
N HIS A 15 7.69 12.92 6.03
CA HIS A 15 6.26 12.97 5.76
C HIS A 15 5.56 11.70 6.24
N THR A 16 6.21 10.54 6.13
CA THR A 16 5.60 9.24 6.39
C THR A 16 5.82 8.74 7.82
N CYS A 17 6.93 9.10 8.48
CA CYS A 17 7.34 8.50 9.77
C CYS A 17 6.29 8.58 10.89
N ARG A 18 5.45 9.62 10.88
CA ARG A 18 4.36 9.83 11.84
C ARG A 18 3.13 8.93 11.64
N TYR A 19 2.95 8.39 10.43
CA TYR A 19 1.79 7.58 10.04
C TYR A 19 2.17 6.14 9.72
N TYR A 20 3.45 5.88 9.48
CA TYR A 20 3.95 4.60 9.02
C TYR A 20 3.84 3.52 10.12
N VAL A 21 3.16 2.43 9.79
CA VAL A 21 2.89 1.31 10.70
C VAL A 21 3.92 0.18 10.51
N GLY A 22 4.30 -0.11 9.27
CA GLY A 22 5.25 -1.19 8.99
C GLY A 22 5.13 -1.81 7.60
N VAL A 23 5.88 -2.91 7.41
CA VAL A 23 5.74 -3.82 6.27
C VAL A 23 5.28 -5.17 6.79
N PHE A 24 4.19 -5.72 6.24
CA PHE A 24 3.58 -6.96 6.74
C PHE A 24 3.33 -7.98 5.63
N PRO A 25 3.43 -9.29 5.89
CA PRO A 25 2.87 -10.30 4.99
C PRO A 25 1.34 -10.29 5.08
N SER A 26 0.67 -10.87 4.08
CA SER A 26 -0.80 -10.83 3.95
C SER A 26 -1.55 -11.42 5.14
N ASP A 27 -0.97 -12.41 5.83
CA ASP A 27 -1.58 -13.09 6.98
C ASP A 27 -1.23 -12.47 8.35
N LYS A 28 -0.48 -11.36 8.38
CA LYS A 28 -0.06 -10.66 9.61
C LYS A 28 -0.34 -9.15 9.56
N ILE A 29 -1.37 -8.73 8.84
CA ILE A 29 -1.81 -7.33 8.83
C ILE A 29 -2.35 -6.99 10.24
N PRO A 30 -1.84 -5.94 10.91
CA PRO A 30 -2.23 -5.61 12.28
C PRO A 30 -3.57 -4.85 12.35
N ASP A 31 -4.20 -4.89 13.52
CA ASP A 31 -5.30 -3.98 13.85
C ASP A 31 -4.80 -2.53 13.97
N ILE A 32 -5.58 -1.58 13.45
CA ILE A 32 -5.19 -0.17 13.35
C ILE A 32 -5.96 0.66 14.37
N ALA A 33 -5.22 1.20 15.35
CA ALA A 33 -5.78 1.99 16.45
C ALA A 33 -5.59 3.51 16.29
N LYS A 34 -4.71 3.94 15.38
CA LYS A 34 -4.38 5.36 15.15
C LYS A 34 -4.50 5.69 13.66
N PHE A 35 -5.01 6.88 13.37
CA PHE A 35 -5.25 7.35 12.01
C PHE A 35 -4.70 8.77 11.81
N PRO A 36 -4.26 9.12 10.58
CA PRO A 36 -4.13 8.23 9.45
C PRO A 36 -2.97 7.23 9.65
N ALA A 37 -3.03 6.11 8.95
CA ALA A 37 -2.04 5.04 9.01
C ALA A 37 -1.58 4.65 7.60
N ALA A 38 -0.29 4.36 7.44
CA ALA A 38 0.28 3.92 6.18
C ALA A 38 1.09 2.63 6.37
N MET A 39 0.92 1.66 5.48
CA MET A 39 1.69 0.42 5.52
C MET A 39 1.91 -0.14 4.13
N VAL A 40 2.89 -1.03 4.02
CA VAL A 40 3.09 -1.85 2.84
C VAL A 40 2.78 -3.29 3.21
N ILE A 41 2.05 -4.00 2.36
CA ILE A 41 1.79 -5.42 2.54
C ILE A 41 2.40 -6.23 1.40
N ASN A 42 2.91 -7.42 1.72
CA ASN A 42 3.21 -8.42 0.71
C ASN A 42 1.95 -9.25 0.43
N THR A 43 1.74 -9.64 -0.82
CA THR A 43 0.66 -10.59 -1.17
C THR A 43 0.87 -11.98 -0.59
N ASP A 44 2.13 -12.38 -0.44
CA ASP A 44 2.52 -13.67 0.11
C ASP A 44 2.40 -13.69 1.64
N LYS A 45 2.22 -14.90 2.17
CA LYS A 45 2.21 -15.16 3.61
C LYS A 45 3.61 -15.10 4.21
N HIS A 46 3.69 -15.01 5.54
CA HIS A 46 4.96 -14.88 6.26
C HIS A 46 5.99 -16.00 6.03
N HIS A 47 5.56 -17.17 5.54
CA HIS A 47 6.39 -18.34 5.27
C HIS A 47 6.70 -18.54 3.77
N GLU A 48 6.27 -17.60 2.93
CA GLU A 48 6.49 -17.60 1.49
C GLU A 48 7.56 -16.56 1.11
N LYS A 49 7.95 -16.52 -0.17
CA LYS A 49 9.15 -15.80 -0.62
C LYS A 49 8.97 -14.28 -0.70
N GLY A 50 7.73 -13.79 -0.78
CA GLY A 50 7.40 -12.40 -1.03
C GLY A 50 7.42 -12.09 -2.52
N SER A 51 6.25 -12.03 -3.15
CA SER A 51 6.13 -11.94 -4.62
C SER A 51 5.70 -10.57 -5.13
N HIS A 52 4.86 -9.85 -4.39
CA HIS A 52 4.33 -8.55 -4.81
C HIS A 52 4.06 -7.64 -3.62
N TRP A 53 4.24 -6.32 -3.81
CA TRP A 53 4.04 -5.30 -2.79
C TRP A 53 2.82 -4.45 -3.12
N LEU A 54 1.98 -4.22 -2.12
CA LEU A 54 0.81 -3.34 -2.17
C LEU A 54 0.96 -2.26 -1.10
N ALA A 55 0.49 -1.05 -1.37
CA ALA A 55 0.50 0.02 -0.39
C ALA A 55 -0.91 0.33 0.09
N LEU A 56 -1.06 0.50 1.40
CA LEU A 56 -2.32 0.85 2.04
C LEU A 56 -2.15 2.19 2.77
N TYR A 57 -3.09 3.09 2.55
CA TYR A 57 -3.23 4.32 3.32
C TYR A 57 -4.63 4.40 3.90
N ILE A 58 -4.73 4.33 5.22
CA ILE A 58 -6.00 4.34 5.94
C ILE A 58 -6.20 5.74 6.47
N GLU A 59 -7.12 6.47 5.84
CA GLU A 59 -7.36 7.88 6.17
C GLU A 59 -8.07 8.02 7.52
N ASN A 60 -9.04 7.15 7.76
CA ASN A 60 -9.85 7.11 8.98
C ASN A 60 -10.42 5.68 9.15
N PRO A 61 -11.16 5.36 10.24
CA PRO A 61 -11.67 4.00 10.47
C PRO A 61 -12.56 3.42 9.37
N LYS A 62 -13.06 4.24 8.44
CA LYS A 62 -14.02 3.84 7.39
C LYS A 62 -13.43 3.90 5.98
N THR A 63 -12.36 4.68 5.76
CA THR A 63 -11.83 4.97 4.41
C THR A 63 -10.42 4.41 4.24
N LEU A 64 -10.26 3.54 3.24
CA LEU A 64 -9.00 2.91 2.84
C LEU A 64 -8.65 3.26 1.40
N ASP A 65 -7.42 3.69 1.19
CA ASP A 65 -6.80 3.75 -0.12
C ASP A 65 -5.88 2.54 -0.32
N PHE A 66 -6.20 1.75 -1.33
CA PHE A 66 -5.49 0.54 -1.74
C PHE A 66 -4.73 0.82 -3.03
N PHE A 67 -3.41 0.70 -3.02
CA PHE A 67 -2.58 0.93 -4.19
C PHE A 67 -1.87 -0.34 -4.64
N ASP A 68 -2.01 -0.64 -5.94
CA ASP A 68 -1.30 -1.68 -6.64
C ASP A 68 -0.63 -1.10 -7.89
N SER A 69 0.67 -1.33 -8.08
CA SER A 69 1.37 -0.80 -9.25
C SER A 69 0.88 -1.40 -10.60
N PHE A 70 0.18 -2.54 -10.57
CA PHE A 70 -0.50 -3.11 -11.74
C PHE A 70 -1.95 -2.62 -11.90
N GLY A 71 -2.45 -1.78 -11.00
CA GLY A 71 -3.81 -1.23 -11.05
C GLY A 71 -4.92 -2.26 -10.82
N LEU A 72 -4.61 -3.37 -10.14
CA LEU A 72 -5.56 -4.43 -9.87
C LEU A 72 -6.40 -4.09 -8.63
N PRO A 73 -7.71 -4.40 -8.64
CA PRO A 73 -8.58 -4.13 -7.52
C PRO A 73 -8.32 -5.11 -6.35
N PRO A 74 -8.66 -4.74 -5.10
CA PRO A 74 -8.32 -5.53 -3.92
C PRO A 74 -8.98 -6.93 -3.86
N ASP A 75 -10.08 -7.15 -4.58
CA ASP A 75 -10.86 -8.39 -4.59
C ASP A 75 -10.18 -9.55 -5.34
N ILE A 76 -9.15 -9.26 -6.15
CA ILE A 76 -8.38 -10.30 -6.85
C ILE A 76 -7.34 -10.99 -5.96
N TYR A 77 -7.06 -10.43 -4.78
CA TYR A 77 -6.09 -10.99 -3.84
C TYR A 77 -6.72 -12.00 -2.87
N GLY A 78 -5.86 -12.79 -2.22
CA GLY A 78 -6.27 -13.87 -1.33
C GLY A 78 -7.14 -13.43 -0.14
N GLU A 79 -7.71 -14.42 0.55
CA GLU A 79 -8.72 -14.21 1.59
C GLU A 79 -8.27 -13.24 2.70
N ASP A 80 -6.99 -13.27 3.10
CA ASP A 80 -6.48 -12.43 4.17
C ASP A 80 -6.56 -10.93 3.81
N ILE A 81 -6.17 -10.57 2.59
CA ILE A 81 -6.27 -9.19 2.06
C ILE A 81 -7.74 -8.82 1.85
N SER A 82 -8.52 -9.71 1.22
CA SER A 82 -9.94 -9.48 0.99
C SER A 82 -10.70 -9.22 2.29
N ARG A 83 -10.41 -10.00 3.35
CA ARG A 83 -11.01 -9.85 4.68
C ARG A 83 -10.64 -8.51 5.31
N PHE A 84 -9.37 -8.11 5.23
CA PHE A 84 -8.91 -6.82 5.75
C PHE A 84 -9.59 -5.65 5.02
N VAL A 85 -9.62 -5.67 3.69
CA VAL A 85 -10.21 -4.58 2.89
C VAL A 85 -11.72 -4.44 3.17
N LYS A 86 -12.43 -5.56 3.36
CA LYS A 86 -13.87 -5.59 3.65
C LYS A 86 -14.25 -5.01 5.02
N THR A 87 -13.31 -4.68 5.90
CA THR A 87 -13.63 -3.99 7.16
C THR A 87 -13.89 -2.50 6.97
N TYR A 88 -13.59 -1.94 5.79
CA TYR A 88 -13.75 -0.53 5.47
C TYR A 88 -15.03 -0.31 4.66
N GLU A 89 -15.71 0.81 4.90
CA GLU A 89 -16.95 1.20 4.19
C GLU A 89 -16.62 1.78 2.81
N GLU A 90 -15.53 2.53 2.72
CA GLU A 90 -15.09 3.20 1.52
C GLU A 90 -13.67 2.74 1.16
N VAL A 91 -13.53 2.17 -0.04
CA VAL A 91 -12.25 1.69 -0.55
C VAL A 91 -11.97 2.34 -1.90
N HIS A 92 -10.88 3.10 -1.98
CA HIS A 92 -10.39 3.67 -3.24
C HIS A 92 -9.19 2.86 -3.72
N TRP A 93 -9.09 2.63 -5.03
CA TRP A 93 -7.91 2.02 -5.63
C TRP A 93 -7.57 2.65 -6.97
N ASN A 94 -6.30 2.56 -7.35
CA ASN A 94 -5.88 2.95 -8.69
C ASN A 94 -6.26 1.85 -9.69
N SER A 95 -6.86 2.24 -10.82
CA SER A 95 -7.27 1.32 -11.89
C SER A 95 -6.37 1.39 -13.13
N VAL A 96 -5.36 2.25 -13.09
CA VAL A 96 -4.38 2.40 -14.17
C VAL A 96 -3.06 1.73 -13.75
N PRO A 97 -2.52 0.78 -14.53
CA PRO A 97 -1.21 0.21 -14.27
C PRO A 97 -0.13 1.27 -14.48
N VAL A 98 0.74 1.41 -13.49
CA VAL A 98 1.87 2.36 -13.52
C VAL A 98 3.21 1.66 -13.72
N GLN A 99 3.20 0.31 -13.69
CA GLN A 99 4.35 -0.54 -13.85
C GLN A 99 4.14 -1.56 -14.98
N SER A 100 5.20 -1.81 -15.77
CA SER A 100 5.25 -2.92 -16.72
C SER A 100 5.29 -4.27 -16.00
N LEU A 101 4.61 -5.29 -16.55
CA LEU A 101 4.58 -6.67 -16.03
C LEU A 101 5.97 -7.32 -15.90
N THR A 102 6.97 -6.83 -16.62
CA THR A 102 8.35 -7.35 -16.57
C THR A 102 9.25 -6.64 -15.57
N SER A 103 8.77 -5.55 -14.98
CA SER A 103 9.54 -4.75 -14.02
C SER A 103 9.42 -5.33 -12.60
N ASN A 104 10.45 -5.15 -11.77
CA ASN A 104 10.48 -5.59 -10.38
C ASN A 104 10.56 -4.41 -9.39
N VAL A 105 9.77 -3.36 -9.64
CA VAL A 105 9.84 -2.08 -8.90
C VAL A 105 8.56 -1.72 -8.15
N CYS A 106 7.67 -2.69 -7.91
CA CYS A 106 6.40 -2.44 -7.20
C CYS A 106 6.62 -1.84 -5.80
N GLY A 107 7.70 -2.23 -5.11
CA GLY A 107 8.10 -1.64 -3.83
C GLY A 107 8.42 -0.13 -3.92
N GLN A 108 9.09 0.31 -4.99
CA GLN A 108 9.36 1.74 -5.23
C GLN A 108 8.07 2.52 -5.47
N PHE A 109 7.14 1.95 -6.23
CA PHE A 109 5.83 2.57 -6.45
C PHE A 109 5.01 2.64 -5.16
N CYS A 110 5.05 1.61 -4.31
CA CYS A 110 4.44 1.64 -2.98
C CYS A 110 5.01 2.78 -2.12
N ILE A 111 6.34 2.94 -2.10
CA ILE A 111 7.00 4.04 -1.39
C ILE A 111 6.51 5.39 -1.92
N TYR A 112 6.52 5.58 -3.24
CA TYR A 112 6.09 6.82 -3.86
C TYR A 112 4.64 7.16 -3.50
N PHE A 113 3.74 6.19 -3.62
CA PHE A 113 2.33 6.36 -3.25
C PHE A 113 2.18 6.80 -1.79
N ILE A 114 2.82 6.10 -0.84
CA ILE A 114 2.73 6.42 0.60
C ILE A 114 3.26 7.82 0.87
N VAL A 115 4.42 8.19 0.30
CA VAL A 115 4.99 9.53 0.46
C VAL A 115 4.03 10.59 -0.05
N LYS A 116 3.44 10.41 -1.23
CA LYS A 116 2.48 11.36 -1.81
C LYS A 116 1.19 11.46 -1.00
N ARG A 117 0.63 10.35 -0.52
CA ARG A 117 -0.54 10.38 0.37
C ARG A 117 -0.23 11.13 1.67
N CYS A 118 0.93 10.88 2.29
CA CYS A 118 1.35 11.55 3.52
C CYS A 118 1.67 13.04 3.33
N GLN A 119 1.94 13.47 2.09
CA GLN A 119 2.07 14.88 1.68
C GLN A 119 0.72 15.56 1.40
N GLY A 120 -0.40 14.83 1.48
CA GLY A 120 -1.75 15.38 1.32
C GLY A 120 -2.34 15.25 -0.08
N PHE A 121 -1.68 14.54 -1.01
CA PHE A 121 -2.27 14.20 -2.29
C PHE A 121 -3.32 13.11 -2.09
N CYS A 122 -4.45 13.16 -2.80
CA CYS A 122 -5.44 12.07 -2.82
C CYS A 122 -5.12 11.06 -3.93
N MET A 123 -5.70 9.86 -3.88
CA MET A 123 -5.51 8.80 -4.88
C MET A 123 -5.63 9.32 -6.33
N LYS A 124 -6.69 10.08 -6.63
CA LYS A 124 -6.93 10.63 -7.98
C LYS A 124 -5.80 11.54 -8.47
N MET A 125 -5.22 12.36 -7.59
CA MET A 125 -4.09 13.21 -7.97
C MET A 125 -2.83 12.37 -8.22
N ILE A 126 -2.61 11.33 -7.42
CA ILE A 126 -1.45 10.44 -7.57
C ILE A 126 -1.56 9.66 -8.88
N ASP A 127 -2.74 9.13 -9.20
CA ASP A 127 -3.02 8.47 -10.48
C ASP A 127 -2.73 9.40 -11.66
N PHE A 128 -3.14 10.65 -11.58
CA PHE A 128 -2.82 11.64 -12.61
C PHE A 128 -1.31 11.85 -12.77
N LEU A 129 -0.55 11.91 -11.67
CA LEU A 129 0.91 12.08 -11.70
C LEU A 129 1.67 10.89 -12.31
N PHE A 130 1.07 9.70 -12.39
CA PHE A 130 1.69 8.56 -13.05
C PHE A 130 1.47 8.52 -14.57
N ASN A 131 0.53 9.33 -15.07
CA ASN A 131 0.14 9.34 -16.48
C ASN A 131 0.78 10.48 -17.29
N TYR A 132 1.66 11.30 -16.69
CA TYR A 132 2.38 12.42 -17.31
C TYR A 132 3.83 12.44 -16.84
#